data_AF-A0A3S4HKS7-F1
#
_entry.id   AF-A0A3S4HKS7-F1
#
_cell.length_a   1.000
_cell.length_b   1.000
_cell.length_c   1.000
_cell.angle_alpha   90.00
_cell.angle_beta   90.00
_cell.angle_gamma   90.00
#
_symmetry.space_group_name_H-M   'P 1'
#
loop_
_entity.id
_entity.type
_entity.pdbx_description
1 polymer ?
#
loop_
_entity_poly.entity_id
_entity_poly.type
_entity_poly.pdbx_seq_one_letter_code
_entity_poly.pdbx_strand_id
1 'polypeptide(L)' 'MQVLPQGTRLVDSGAAIARRAAWLISSQENLRSSQEENVAYCMALNDDTDALLPVLQSYGFNSLKKLAI' A
#
# COMPACT_ATOMS: atom_id res chain seq x y z
N MET A 1 -20.77 -22.35 -1.15
CA MET A 1 -21.33 -21.16 -1.82
C MET A 1 -20.27 -20.59 -2.75
N GLN A 2 -20.49 -20.59 -4.05
CA GLN A 2 -19.62 -19.90 -4.99
C GLN A 2 -20.20 -18.48 -5.18
N VAL A 3 -19.49 -17.45 -4.73
CA VAL A 3 -19.99 -16.06 -4.70
C VAL A 3 -20.12 -15.47 -6.11
N LEU A 4 -19.25 -15.90 -7.03
CA LEU A 4 -19.26 -15.46 -8.43
C LEU A 4 -19.57 -16.63 -9.38
N PRO A 5 -20.42 -16.42 -10.40
CA PRO A 5 -20.73 -17.43 -11.39
C PRO A 5 -19.50 -17.97 -12.14
N GLN A 6 -19.63 -19.15 -12.73
CA GLN A 6 -18.62 -19.67 -13.65
C GLN A 6 -18.44 -18.71 -14.84
N GLY A 7 -17.19 -18.39 -15.17
CA GLY A 7 -16.84 -17.46 -16.24
C GLY A 7 -16.67 -16.01 -15.80
N THR A 8 -16.90 -15.66 -14.52
CA THR A 8 -16.58 -14.32 -14.02
C THR A 8 -15.07 -14.08 -14.04
N ARG A 9 -14.66 -13.02 -14.72
CA ARG A 9 -13.28 -12.52 -14.71
C ARG A 9 -13.19 -11.26 -13.85
N LEU A 10 -12.34 -11.30 -12.84
CA LEU A 10 -11.98 -10.12 -12.07
C LEU A 10 -10.96 -9.29 -12.85
N VAL A 11 -11.20 -7.98 -12.92
CA VAL A 11 -10.31 -7.03 -13.58
C VAL A 11 -10.08 -5.87 -12.60
N ASP A 12 -8.83 -5.62 -12.27
CA ASP A 12 -8.40 -4.51 -11.44
C ASP A 12 -7.28 -3.70 -12.14
N SER A 13 -6.95 -2.54 -11.56
CA SER A 13 -5.97 -1.61 -12.11
C SER A 13 -4.54 -1.82 -11.58
N GLY A 14 -4.31 -2.71 -10.61
CA GLY A 14 -3.06 -2.83 -9.85
C GLY A 14 -1.84 -3.06 -10.74
N ALA A 15 -1.93 -3.98 -11.70
CA ALA A 15 -0.84 -4.25 -12.63
C ALA A 15 -0.54 -3.05 -13.56
N ALA A 16 -1.56 -2.28 -13.95
CA ALA A 16 -1.37 -1.08 -14.77
C ALA A 16 -0.71 0.06 -13.97
N ILE A 17 -1.13 0.25 -12.70
CA ILE A 17 -0.56 1.22 -11.78
C ILE A 17 0.92 0.90 -11.50
N ALA A 18 1.24 -0.37 -11.21
CA ALA A 18 2.63 -0.79 -10.96
C ALA A 18 3.57 -0.50 -12.15
N ARG A 19 3.12 -0.81 -13.38
CA ARG A 19 3.89 -0.47 -14.60
C ARG A 19 4.09 1.04 -14.76
N ARG A 20 3.06 1.83 -14.47
CA ARG A 20 3.16 3.29 -14.57
C ARG A 20 4.10 3.87 -13.52
N ALA A 21 4.06 3.36 -12.28
CA ALA A 21 4.97 3.76 -11.22
C ALA A 21 6.43 3.45 -11.58
N ALA A 22 6.72 2.23 -12.07
CA ALA A 22 8.06 1.85 -12.53
C ALA A 22 8.57 2.78 -13.64
N TRP A 23 7.72 3.09 -14.63
CA TRP A 23 8.07 4.02 -15.71
C TRP A 23 8.40 5.43 -15.17
N LEU A 24 7.56 5.97 -14.28
CA LEU A 24 7.78 7.30 -13.69
C LEU A 24 9.09 7.37 -12.91
N ILE A 25 9.38 6.36 -12.08
CA ILE A 25 10.62 6.28 -11.31
C ILE A 25 11.82 6.25 -12.24
N SER A 26 11.80 5.43 -13.29
CA SER A 26 12.91 5.33 -14.26
C SER A 26 13.15 6.59 -15.09
N SER A 27 12.16 7.48 -15.17
CA SER A 27 12.20 8.70 -15.98
C SER A 27 12.51 9.96 -15.16
N GLN A 28 12.69 9.86 -13.84
CA GLN A 28 13.01 10.99 -12.97
C GLN A 28 14.52 11.15 -12.77
N GLU A 29 15.03 12.36 -12.98
CA GLU A 29 16.48 12.66 -12.84
C GLU A 29 16.95 12.75 -11.38
N ASN A 30 16.08 13.18 -10.46
CA ASN A 30 16.43 13.45 -9.06
C ASN A 30 15.58 12.60 -8.09
N LEU A 31 15.67 11.27 -8.21
CA LEU A 31 14.94 10.36 -7.34
C LEU A 31 15.44 10.51 -5.89
N ARG A 32 14.52 10.84 -4.97
CA ARG A 32 14.80 10.84 -3.53
C ARG A 32 14.56 9.44 -2.99
N SER A 33 15.59 8.84 -2.41
CA SER A 33 15.50 7.54 -1.74
C SER A 33 15.95 7.66 -0.28
N SER A 34 15.33 6.89 0.61
CA SER A 34 15.75 6.72 1.99
C SER A 34 16.18 5.28 2.23
N GLN A 35 17.02 5.07 3.25
CA GLN A 35 17.37 3.74 3.78
C GLN A 35 16.52 3.37 5.01
N GLU A 36 15.60 4.25 5.42
CA GLU A 36 14.67 3.97 6.50
C GLU A 36 13.67 2.87 6.12
N GLU A 37 13.18 2.15 7.13
CA GLU A 37 12.12 1.16 6.94
C GLU A 37 10.81 1.79 6.47
N ASN A 38 9.99 1.01 5.76
CA ASN A 38 8.67 1.44 5.36
C ASN A 38 7.78 1.72 6.59
N VAL A 39 7.08 2.84 6.56
CA VAL A 39 6.17 3.29 7.63
C VAL A 39 4.77 3.52 7.08
N ALA A 40 3.76 3.04 7.81
CA ALA A 40 2.37 3.36 7.55
C ALA A 40 1.96 4.60 8.34
N TYR A 41 1.14 5.45 7.74
CA TYR A 41 0.59 6.65 8.39
C TYR A 41 -0.93 6.59 8.46
N CYS A 42 -1.50 7.04 9.58
CA CYS A 42 -2.93 7.26 9.77
C CYS A 42 -3.22 8.70 10.21
N MET A 43 -4.46 9.16 10.02
CA MET A 43 -4.89 10.51 10.46
C MET A 43 -5.28 10.53 11.95
N ALA A 44 -5.72 9.38 12.47
CA ALA A 44 -6.10 9.19 13.86
C ALA A 44 -5.53 7.86 14.36
N LEU A 45 -5.09 7.84 15.61
CA LEU A 45 -4.79 6.62 16.33
C LEU A 45 -5.99 6.30 17.20
N ASN A 46 -6.62 5.18 16.89
CA ASN A 46 -7.75 4.60 17.59
C ASN A 46 -7.71 3.07 17.44
N ASP A 47 -8.58 2.37 18.18
CA ASP A 47 -8.63 0.91 18.21
C ASP A 47 -8.77 0.28 16.81
N ASP A 48 -9.53 0.92 15.90
CA ASP A 48 -9.70 0.44 14.52
C ASP A 48 -8.39 0.49 13.74
N THR A 49 -7.63 1.58 13.86
CA THR A 49 -6.34 1.72 13.17
C THR A 49 -5.27 0.84 13.78
N ASP A 50 -5.27 0.65 15.10
CA ASP A 50 -4.33 -0.25 15.78
C ASP A 50 -4.59 -1.71 15.39
N ALA A 51 -5.86 -2.09 15.20
CA ALA A 51 -6.24 -3.42 14.72
C ALA A 51 -5.70 -3.75 13.31
N LEU A 52 -5.31 -2.75 12.51
CA LEU A 52 -4.70 -2.97 11.20
C LEU A 52 -3.22 -3.35 11.27
N LEU A 53 -2.53 -3.12 12.40
CA LEU A 53 -1.08 -3.30 12.50
C LEU A 53 -0.60 -4.71 12.10
N PRO A 54 -1.23 -5.83 12.53
CA PRO A 54 -0.79 -7.16 12.12
C PRO A 54 -0.88 -7.38 10.60
N VAL A 55 -1.90 -6.81 9.97
CA VAL A 55 -2.06 -6.86 8.51
C VAL A 55 -1.00 -6.01 7.84
N LEU A 56 -0.78 -4.77 8.29
CA LEU A 56 0.24 -3.87 7.75
C LEU A 56 1.65 -4.47 7.83
N GLN A 57 1.98 -5.17 8.91
CA GLN A 57 3.23 -5.91 9.05
C GLN A 57 3.39 -6.99 7.97
N SER A 58 2.32 -7.70 7.60
CA SER A 58 2.34 -8.66 6.49
C SER A 58 2.59 -8.01 5.11
N TYR A 59 2.27 -6.72 4.96
CA TYR A 59 2.57 -5.90 3.77
C TYR A 59 3.95 -5.22 3.84
N GLY A 60 4.74 -5.44 4.90
CA GLY A 60 6.08 -4.88 5.06
C GLY A 60 6.14 -3.50 5.74
N PHE A 61 5.08 -3.09 6.45
CA PHE A 61 5.06 -1.87 7.26
C PHE A 61 5.13 -2.22 8.75
N ASN A 62 6.32 -2.08 9.35
CA ASN A 62 6.56 -2.49 10.73
C ASN A 62 5.96 -1.55 11.78
N SER A 63 5.63 -0.32 11.39
CA SER A 63 5.11 0.71 12.28
C SER A 63 3.94 1.47 11.66
N LEU A 64 3.01 1.87 12.52
CA LEU A 64 1.90 2.77 12.22
C LEU A 64 2.07 4.05 13.04
N LYS A 65 2.07 5.21 12.38
CA LYS A 65 2.23 6.51 13.03
C LYS A 65 1.09 7.46 12.68
N LYS A 66 0.68 8.29 13.64
CA LYS A 66 -0.21 9.42 13.34
C LYS A 66 0.55 10.46 12.52
N LEU A 67 -0.02 10.90 11.40
CA LEU A 67 0.51 12.03 10.64
C LEU A 67 0.15 13.34 11.36
N ALA A 68 1.16 14.15 11.68
CA ALA A 68 0.97 15.51 12.16
C ALA A 68 0.80 16.44 10.95
N ILE A 69 -0.37 17.04 10.83
CA ILE A 69 -0.70 18.08 9.82
C ILE A 69 -0.74 19.42 10.53
#